data_AF-A0ABD3CIY7-F1
#
_entry.id   AF-A0ABD3CIY7-F1
#
_cell.length_a   1.000
_cell.length_b   1.000
_cell.length_c   1.000
_cell.angle_alpha   90.00
_cell.angle_beta   90.00
_cell.angle_gamma   90.00
#
_symmetry.space_group_name_H-M   'P 1'
#
loop_
_entity.id
_entity.type
_entity.pdbx_description
1 polymer ?
#
loop_
_entity_poly.entity_id
_entity_poly.type
_entity_poly.pdbx_seq_one_letter_code
_entity_poly.pdbx_strand_id
1 'polypeptide(L)'
;MAYSSATLFSGLNDVHSGSTAWCIKARLIRLYKQPAYLNRNEVGSMELVIHDKEGVRIHVTMKPNIYEKLTGKMEKEMEEGSVYIIKNFLVIDNTTSFRTTHHNHKLKFFRNTTMSLTDEEFPSHITTSLHLTSSNLTI
;
A
#
# COMPACT_ATOMS: atom_id res chain seq x y z
N MET A 1 2.39 35.15 -6.04
CA MET A 1 2.61 33.93 -6.83
C MET A 1 2.72 32.77 -5.86
N ALA A 2 1.69 31.94 -5.73
CA ALA A 2 1.74 30.75 -4.88
C ALA A 2 2.32 29.62 -5.72
N TYR A 3 3.48 29.10 -5.33
CA TYR A 3 4.00 27.85 -5.90
C TYR A 3 3.01 26.74 -5.52
N SER A 4 2.31 26.19 -6.51
CA SER A 4 1.64 24.91 -6.35
C SER A 4 2.72 23.88 -6.06
N SER A 5 2.84 23.44 -4.82
CA SER A 5 3.69 22.29 -4.50
C SER A 5 3.00 21.07 -5.09
N ALA A 6 3.39 20.67 -6.30
CA ALA A 6 3.04 19.36 -6.81
C ALA A 6 3.46 18.34 -5.75
N THR A 7 2.49 17.66 -5.14
CA THR A 7 2.79 16.62 -4.16
C THR A 7 3.45 15.49 -4.94
N LEU A 8 4.77 15.35 -4.82
CA LEU A 8 5.48 14.25 -5.45
C LEU A 8 5.20 12.97 -4.66
N PHE A 9 4.68 11.97 -5.36
CA PHE A 9 4.45 10.64 -4.79
C PHE A 9 5.69 9.78 -5.00
N SER A 10 6.16 9.13 -3.94
CA SER A 10 7.21 8.11 -4.02
C SER A 10 6.64 6.81 -4.58
N GLY A 11 7.43 6.07 -5.37
CA GLY A 11 7.11 4.70 -5.76
C GLY A 11 7.35 3.73 -4.60
N LEU A 12 6.73 2.56 -4.63
CA LEU A 12 6.91 1.57 -3.56
C LEU A 12 8.31 0.94 -3.55
N ASN A 13 9.04 0.96 -4.68
CA ASN A 13 10.45 0.55 -4.71
C ASN A 13 11.40 1.59 -4.11
N ASP A 14 10.97 2.85 -3.98
CA ASP A 14 11.81 3.95 -3.48
C ASP A 14 11.77 4.08 -1.96
N VAL A 15 10.76 3.50 -1.32
CA VAL A 15 10.59 3.63 0.14
C VAL A 15 11.62 2.78 0.85
N HIS A 16 12.28 3.37 1.84
CA HIS A 16 13.31 2.69 2.62
C HIS A 16 13.15 2.98 4.11
N SER A 17 13.79 2.15 4.94
CA SER A 17 13.89 2.37 6.38
C SER A 17 14.71 3.64 6.67
N GLY A 18 14.44 4.30 7.80
CA GLY A 18 15.14 5.53 8.21
C GLY A 18 14.39 6.84 7.91
N SER A 19 13.32 6.80 7.11
CA SER A 19 12.37 7.91 6.98
C SER A 19 10.95 7.44 7.27
N THR A 20 10.14 8.33 7.83
CA THR A 20 8.68 8.17 7.87
C THR A 20 7.96 9.13 6.95
N ALA A 21 8.61 10.17 6.44
CA ALA A 21 8.01 11.28 5.70
C ALA A 21 7.74 10.91 4.23
N TRP A 22 7.11 9.76 4.02
CA TRP A 22 6.74 9.26 2.71
C TRP A 22 5.33 9.71 2.34
N CYS A 23 5.11 9.89 1.04
CA CYS A 23 3.80 10.12 0.45
C CYS A 23 3.67 9.19 -0.77
N ILE A 24 2.78 8.21 -0.70
CA ILE A 24 2.52 7.27 -1.79
C ILE A 24 1.08 7.41 -2.25
N LYS A 25 0.83 6.99 -3.49
CA LYS A 25 -0.51 6.81 -4.03
C LYS A 25 -0.64 5.35 -4.44
N ALA A 26 -1.62 4.65 -3.87
CA ALA A 26 -1.72 3.21 -4.01
C ALA A 26 -3.17 2.73 -3.96
N ARG A 27 -3.47 1.65 -4.69
CA ARG A 27 -4.75 0.97 -4.66
C ARG A 27 -4.78 -0.10 -3.59
N LEU A 28 -5.88 -0.17 -2.84
CA LEU A 28 -6.14 -1.25 -1.90
C LEU A 28 -6.58 -2.51 -2.64
N ILE A 29 -5.84 -3.62 -2.47
CA ILE A 29 -6.15 -4.91 -3.10
C ILE A 29 -6.86 -5.85 -2.14
N ARG A 30 -6.40 -5.90 -0.89
CA ARG A 30 -7.00 -6.72 0.16
C ARG A 30 -6.99 -6.00 1.48
N LEU A 31 -8.05 -6.20 2.26
CA LEU A 31 -8.17 -5.80 3.66
C LEU A 31 -8.68 -6.99 4.49
N TYR A 32 -7.94 -7.36 5.54
CA TYR A 32 -8.36 -8.45 6.42
C TYR A 32 -7.92 -8.24 7.87
N LYS A 33 -8.60 -8.94 8.78
CA LYS A 33 -8.29 -8.98 10.22
C LYS A 33 -7.35 -10.14 10.48
N GLN A 34 -6.26 -9.88 11.21
CA GLN A 34 -5.40 -10.92 11.74
C GLN A 34 -5.67 -11.10 13.24
N PRO A 35 -5.99 -12.33 13.71
CA PRO A 35 -6.20 -12.60 15.12
C PRO A 35 -4.97 -12.26 15.99
N ALA A 36 -5.19 -11.85 17.23
CA ALA A 36 -4.11 -11.63 18.18
C ALA A 36 -3.42 -12.95 18.52
N TYR A 37 -2.10 -12.90 18.71
CA TYR A 37 -1.31 -14.09 19.00
C TYR A 37 -1.72 -14.77 20.31
N LEU A 38 -1.96 -13.96 21.35
CA LEU A 38 -2.31 -14.44 22.70
C LEU A 38 -3.80 -14.78 22.85
N ASN A 39 -4.69 -14.10 22.12
CA ASN A 39 -6.13 -14.34 22.15
C ASN A 39 -6.68 -14.33 20.72
N ARG A 40 -6.93 -15.52 20.15
CA ARG A 40 -7.42 -15.65 18.76
C ARG A 40 -8.85 -15.14 18.56
N ASN A 41 -9.58 -14.84 19.63
CA ASN A 41 -10.91 -14.24 19.55
C ASN A 41 -10.85 -12.70 19.38
N GLU A 42 -9.67 -12.10 19.58
CA GLU A 42 -9.45 -10.67 19.42
C GLU A 42 -8.72 -10.37 18.11
N VAL A 43 -8.97 -9.19 17.54
CA VAL A 43 -8.23 -8.69 16.38
C VAL A 43 -6.90 -8.12 16.87
N GLY A 44 -5.79 -8.76 16.48
CA GLY A 44 -4.44 -8.30 16.80
C GLY A 44 -3.97 -7.17 15.88
N SER A 45 -4.31 -7.27 14.60
CA SER A 45 -3.96 -6.28 13.58
C SER A 45 -4.95 -6.28 12.41
N MET A 46 -4.98 -5.14 11.72
CA MET A 46 -5.57 -4.98 10.41
C MET A 46 -4.45 -5.07 9.38
N GLU A 47 -4.64 -5.91 8.38
CA GLU A 47 -3.64 -6.23 7.37
C GLU A 47 -4.15 -5.87 5.98
N LEU A 48 -3.31 -5.21 5.20
CA LEU A 48 -3.63 -4.75 3.85
C LEU A 48 -2.58 -5.26 2.85
N VAL A 49 -3.03 -5.40 1.60
CA VAL A 49 -2.15 -5.50 0.43
C VAL A 49 -2.49 -4.33 -0.48
N ILE A 50 -1.49 -3.56 -0.88
CA ILE A 50 -1.66 -2.41 -1.79
C ILE A 50 -0.71 -2.53 -2.97
N HIS A 51 -1.01 -1.82 -4.07
CA HIS A 51 -0.03 -1.61 -5.15
C HIS A 51 0.00 -0.18 -5.66
N ASP A 52 1.15 0.21 -6.20
CA ASP A 52 1.31 1.50 -6.89
C ASP A 52 1.02 1.39 -8.40
N LYS A 53 1.31 2.48 -9.13
CA LYS A 53 1.02 2.60 -10.57
C LYS A 53 1.86 1.66 -11.43
N GLU A 54 3.01 1.23 -10.91
CA GLU A 54 3.93 0.31 -11.58
C GLU A 54 3.57 -1.14 -11.26
N GLY A 55 2.58 -1.36 -10.39
CA GLY A 55 2.11 -2.68 -10.01
C GLY A 55 2.93 -3.32 -8.89
N VAL A 56 3.86 -2.59 -8.29
CA VAL A 56 4.63 -3.09 -7.15
C VAL A 56 3.66 -3.33 -6.00
N ARG A 57 3.65 -4.54 -5.45
CA ARG A 57 2.77 -4.90 -4.32
C ARG A 57 3.55 -4.88 -3.03
N ILE A 58 2.98 -4.25 -2.01
CA ILE A 58 3.55 -4.26 -0.66
C ILE A 58 2.49 -4.60 0.38
N HIS A 59 2.92 -5.30 1.43
CA HIS A 59 2.10 -5.60 2.57
C HIS A 59 2.11 -4.44 3.56
N VAL A 60 0.98 -4.21 4.23
CA VAL A 60 0.83 -3.16 5.24
C VAL A 60 0.15 -3.74 6.47
N THR A 61 0.70 -3.43 7.64
CA THR A 61 0.14 -3.83 8.95
C THR A 61 -0.20 -2.61 9.80
N MET A 62 -1.31 -2.67 10.53
CA MET A 62 -1.67 -1.64 11.50
C MET A 62 -2.46 -2.19 12.68
N LYS A 63 -2.45 -1.46 13.81
CA LYS A 63 -3.28 -1.81 14.97
C LYS A 63 -4.75 -1.42 14.72
N PRO A 64 -5.73 -2.11 15.34
CA PRO A 64 -7.15 -1.80 15.19
C PRO A 64 -7.50 -0.33 15.47
N ASN A 65 -6.93 0.26 16.52
CA ASN A 65 -7.15 1.67 16.84
C ASN A 65 -6.62 2.66 15.78
N ILE A 66 -5.58 2.28 15.03
CA ILE A 66 -5.10 3.08 13.90
C ILE A 66 -6.07 2.96 12.73
N TYR A 67 -6.61 1.77 12.47
CA TYR A 67 -7.65 1.57 11.47
C TYR A 67 -8.90 2.42 11.78
N GLU A 68 -9.44 2.33 12.99
CA GLU A 68 -10.58 3.12 13.45
C GLU A 68 -10.35 4.63 13.31
N LYS A 69 -9.16 5.11 13.64
CA LYS A 69 -8.78 6.52 13.45
C LYS A 69 -8.77 6.92 11.97
N LEU A 70 -8.28 6.04 11.10
CA LEU A 70 -8.20 6.33 9.66
C LEU A 70 -9.58 6.29 9.01
N THR A 71 -10.41 5.29 9.33
CA THR A 71 -11.78 5.19 8.82
C THR A 71 -12.69 6.25 9.40
N GLY A 72 -12.59 6.58 10.69
CA GLY A 72 -13.38 7.65 11.31
C GLY A 72 -13.10 9.06 10.77
N LYS A 73 -11.99 9.23 10.04
CA LYS A 73 -11.68 10.48 9.31
C LYS A 73 -12.22 10.50 7.89
N MET A 74 -12.61 9.34 7.37
CA MET A 74 -13.17 9.19 6.04
C MET A 74 -14.68 9.07 6.17
N GLU A 75 -15.44 9.61 5.21
CA GLU A 75 -16.91 9.43 5.18
C GLU A 75 -17.31 7.96 4.91
N LYS A 76 -16.34 7.13 4.51
CA LYS A 76 -16.51 5.73 4.15
C LYS A 76 -15.40 4.87 4.74
N GLU A 77 -15.68 3.58 4.93
CA GLU A 77 -14.67 2.59 5.28
C GLU A 77 -13.62 2.41 4.16
N MET A 78 -12.55 1.69 4.48
CA MET A 78 -11.56 1.29 3.48
C MET A 78 -12.18 0.26 2.52
N GLU A 79 -12.16 0.53 1.22
CA GLU A 79 -12.80 -0.28 0.20
C GLU A 79 -11.76 -0.91 -0.74
N GLU A 80 -11.85 -2.23 -0.95
CA GLU A 80 -11.00 -2.93 -1.90
C GLU A 80 -11.28 -2.42 -3.33
N GLY A 81 -10.23 -2.13 -4.09
CA GLY A 81 -10.30 -1.51 -5.41
C GLY A 81 -10.14 0.01 -5.41
N SER A 82 -10.38 0.68 -4.29
CA SER A 82 -10.22 2.13 -4.18
C SER A 82 -8.75 2.56 -4.09
N VAL A 83 -8.48 3.79 -4.54
CA VAL A 83 -7.15 4.40 -4.56
C VAL A 83 -7.03 5.41 -3.42
N TYR A 84 -5.91 5.35 -2.71
CA TYR A 84 -5.64 6.20 -1.56
C TYR A 84 -4.32 6.94 -1.70
N ILE A 85 -4.30 8.18 -1.23
CA ILE A 85 -3.07 8.88 -0.87
C ILE A 85 -2.75 8.53 0.58
N ILE A 86 -1.57 7.96 0.79
CA ILE A 86 -1.10 7.50 2.10
C ILE A 86 0.17 8.27 2.45
N LYS A 87 0.20 8.90 3.62
CA LYS A 87 1.36 9.65 4.11
C LYS A 87 1.78 9.19 5.49
N ASN A 88 3.05 9.39 5.80
CA ASN A 88 3.63 9.19 7.12
C ASN A 88 3.53 7.75 7.63
N PHE A 89 4.40 6.87 7.16
CA PHE A 89 4.41 5.45 7.57
C PHE A 89 5.83 4.95 7.79
N LEU A 90 5.96 3.86 8.55
CA LEU A 90 7.23 3.18 8.77
C LEU A 90 7.45 2.13 7.69
N VAL A 91 8.68 1.98 7.22
CA VAL A 91 9.13 0.87 6.37
C VAL A 91 9.93 -0.08 7.27
N ILE A 92 9.51 -1.34 7.35
CA ILE A 92 10.14 -2.36 8.18
C ILE A 92 10.41 -3.62 7.36
N ASP A 93 11.37 -4.43 7.78
CA ASP A 93 11.67 -5.67 7.08
C ASP A 93 10.51 -6.66 7.14
N ASN A 94 10.29 -7.33 6.02
CA ASN A 94 9.25 -8.33 5.89
C ASN A 94 9.74 -9.71 6.37
N THR A 95 10.21 -9.83 7.61
CA THR A 95 10.90 -11.04 8.10
C THR A 95 9.98 -12.24 8.39
N THR A 96 8.69 -12.17 8.07
CA THR A 96 7.74 -13.25 8.34
C THR A 96 7.89 -14.40 7.34
N SER A 97 7.75 -15.64 7.82
CA SER A 97 7.80 -16.86 7.01
C SER A 97 6.63 -16.96 6.02
N PHE A 98 5.48 -16.40 6.38
CA PHE A 98 4.34 -16.24 5.49
C PHE A 98 4.35 -14.81 4.91
N ARG A 99 4.39 -14.69 3.58
CA ARG A 99 4.41 -13.41 2.87
C ARG A 99 3.31 -13.37 1.83
N THR A 100 2.50 -12.32 1.86
CA THR A 100 1.48 -12.07 0.84
C THR A 100 2.03 -11.35 -0.40
N THR A 101 3.29 -10.90 -0.35
CA THR A 101 3.99 -10.19 -1.43
C THR A 101 5.47 -10.59 -1.45
N HIS A 102 6.12 -10.50 -2.61
CA HIS A 102 7.57 -10.75 -2.75
C HIS A 102 8.44 -9.56 -2.27
N HIS A 103 7.83 -8.47 -1.81
CA HIS A 103 8.57 -7.29 -1.38
C HIS A 103 9.39 -7.56 -0.12
N ASN A 104 10.63 -7.06 -0.09
CA ASN A 104 11.57 -7.25 1.03
C ASN A 104 11.15 -6.49 2.29
N HIS A 105 10.37 -5.44 2.12
CA HIS A 105 9.83 -4.61 3.20
C HIS A 105 8.30 -4.69 3.28
N LYS A 106 7.76 -4.34 4.44
CA LYS A 106 6.34 -4.07 4.65
C LYS A 106 6.16 -2.70 5.28
N LEU A 107 5.00 -2.09 5.08
CA LEU A 107 4.67 -0.81 5.70
C LEU A 107 3.99 -1.04 7.04
N LYS A 108 4.26 -0.16 7.99
CA LYS A 108 3.57 -0.13 9.28
C LYS A 108 2.92 1.23 9.47
N PHE A 109 1.59 1.23 9.53
CA PHE A 109 0.85 2.44 9.86
C PHE A 109 0.85 2.66 11.36
N PHE A 110 0.91 3.92 11.75
CA PHE A 110 1.02 4.34 13.14
C PHE A 110 0.26 5.64 13.37
N ARG A 111 0.36 6.20 14.58
CA ARG A 111 -0.42 7.36 15.00
C ARG A 111 -0.34 8.58 14.06
N ASN A 112 0.75 8.77 13.31
CA ASN A 112 0.90 9.92 12.41
C ASN A 112 0.50 9.62 10.96
N THR A 113 0.19 8.36 10.64
CA THR A 113 -0.28 7.99 9.31
C THR A 113 -1.58 8.69 9.00
N THR A 114 -1.67 9.20 7.78
CA THR A 114 -2.88 9.80 7.21
C THR A 114 -3.20 9.12 5.90
N MET A 115 -4.49 8.96 5.64
CA MET A 115 -4.99 8.35 4.42
C MET A 115 -6.22 9.10 3.93
N SER A 116 -6.34 9.29 2.63
CA SER A 116 -7.49 9.94 2.00
C SER A 116 -7.80 9.28 0.66
N LEU A 117 -9.09 9.09 0.36
CA LEU A 117 -9.58 8.60 -0.92
C LEU A 117 -9.21 9.57 -2.05
N THR A 118 -8.95 9.05 -3.24
CA THR A 118 -8.73 9.84 -4.45
C THR A 118 -9.40 9.17 -5.65
N ASP A 119 -9.95 9.99 -6.55
CA ASP A 119 -10.66 9.55 -7.76
C ASP A 119 -9.71 9.22 -8.93
N GLU A 120 -8.40 9.29 -8.71
CA GLU A 120 -7.42 9.02 -9.76
C GLU A 120 -7.36 7.53 -10.13
N GLU A 121 -7.51 7.25 -11.42
CA GLU A 121 -7.45 5.89 -11.94
C GLU A 121 -6.01 5.32 -11.87
N PHE A 122 -5.87 4.17 -11.20
CA PHE A 122 -4.69 3.31 -11.30
C PHE A 122 -4.96 2.20 -12.32
N PRO A 123 -3.93 1.68 -13.01
CA PRO A 123 -4.12 0.51 -13.86
C PRO A 123 -4.69 -0.65 -13.04
N SER A 124 -5.83 -1.19 -13.48
CA SER A 124 -6.50 -2.35 -12.87
C SER A 124 -5.78 -3.67 -13.14
N HIS A 125 -4.86 -3.69 -14.10
CA HIS A 125 -4.18 -4.88 -14.57
C HIS A 125 -2.70 -4.53 -14.78
N ILE A 126 -1.81 -5.24 -14.08
CA ILE A 126 -0.41 -5.30 -14.47
C ILE A 126 -0.40 -6.27 -15.65
N THR A 127 -0.46 -5.75 -16.87
CA THR A 127 -0.18 -6.57 -18.04
C THR A 127 1.30 -6.90 -17.93
N THR A 128 1.63 -8.13 -17.52
CA THR A 128 2.96 -8.67 -17.76
C THR A 128 3.16 -8.58 -19.26
N SER A 129 3.94 -7.62 -19.73
CA SER A 129 4.36 -7.61 -21.13
C SER A 129 5.23 -8.86 -21.31
N LEU A 130 4.62 -9.97 -21.70
CA LEU A 130 5.35 -11.03 -22.36
C LEU A 130 6.00 -10.34 -23.55
N HIS A 131 7.34 -10.35 -23.53
CA HIS A 131 8.17 -9.88 -24.61
C HIS A 131 7.72 -10.59 -25.90
N LEU A 132 6.88 -9.95 -26.71
CA LEU A 132 6.72 -10.34 -28.10
C LEU A 132 8.00 -9.89 -28.79
N THR A 133 9.03 -10.72 -28.74
CA THR A 133 10.11 -10.60 -29.71
C THR A 133 9.52 -10.98 -31.06
N SER A 134 9.20 -9.97 -31.86
CA SER A 134 9.05 -10.11 -33.30
C SER A 134 10.35 -10.66 -33.85
N SER A 135 10.45 -11.96 -34.06
CA SER A 135 11.37 -12.51 -35.04
C SER A 135 10.64 -12.52 -36.38
N ASN A 136 10.76 -11.40 -37.09
CA ASN A 136 10.76 -11.42 -38.54
C ASN A 136 11.89 -12.33 -38.99
N LEU A 137 11.57 -13.38 -39.76
CA LEU A 137 12.49 -13.93 -40.75
C LEU A 137 11.66 -14.55 -41.88
N THR A 138 11.49 -13.72 -42.91
CA THR A 138 11.39 -14.15 -44.30
C THR A 138 12.65 -14.93 -44.66
N ILE A 139 12.51 -16.17 -45.16
CA ILE A 139 12.72 -16.64 -46.54
C ILE A 139 12.07 -18.02 -46.64
#